data_AF-X0H6M1-F1
#
_entry.id   AF-X0H6M1-F1
#
_cell.length_a   1.000
_cell.length_b   1.000
_cell.length_c   1.000
_cell.angle_alpha   90.00
_cell.angle_beta   90.00
_cell.angle_gamma   90.00
#
_symmetry.space_group_name_H-M   'P 1'
#
loop_
_entity.id
_entity.type
_entity.pdbx_description
1 polymer ?
#
loop_
_entity_poly.entity_id
_entity_poly.type
_entity_poly.pdbx_seq_one_letter_code
_entity_poly.pdbx_strand_id
1 'polypeptide(L)'
;MRTFTIISTLALILQQAAANLDVVTLVTRSGVYIQEASATLVLPAIPNPISGDVALWSAIMMQNQESFLQGVTENAPAGMGYCTNLGSKWCNFAYALINGSTQPKNGNTVTASPGSRVKTQYKLNSQTQMWDQNVTIDDKLVSHVSTSKGQHGEIFYISMECAQGDCATTPAHSWENVSVTLSKADPSFGQTGSWAQGATGGKMSTSDGGKTWKFTTLRVPATRVPSNDA
;
A
#
# COMPACT_ATOMS: atom_id res chain seq x y z
N MET A 1 -37.32 -15.59 49.29
CA MET A 1 -37.14 -14.78 48.05
C MET A 1 -36.06 -13.75 48.29
N ARG A 2 -34.87 -13.92 47.69
CA ARG A 2 -33.84 -12.88 47.57
C ARG A 2 -33.45 -12.84 46.10
N THR A 3 -33.83 -11.76 45.43
CA THR A 3 -33.57 -11.46 44.02
C THR A 3 -32.08 -11.14 43.84
N PHE A 4 -31.40 -11.89 42.98
CA PHE A 4 -30.10 -11.53 42.45
C PHE A 4 -30.30 -10.67 41.21
N THR A 5 -29.92 -9.40 41.28
CA THR A 5 -29.85 -8.52 40.10
C THR A 5 -28.54 -8.81 39.39
N ILE A 6 -28.60 -9.49 38.24
CA ILE A 6 -27.45 -9.68 37.35
C ILE A 6 -27.31 -8.39 36.54
N ILE A 7 -26.27 -7.61 36.82
CA ILE A 7 -25.87 -6.49 35.97
C ILE A 7 -24.99 -7.09 34.86
N SER A 8 -25.57 -7.29 33.68
CA SER A 8 -24.83 -7.64 32.47
C SER A 8 -24.16 -6.37 31.94
N THR A 9 -22.86 -6.22 32.19
CA THR A 9 -22.05 -5.17 31.55
C THR A 9 -21.81 -5.56 30.09
N LEU A 10 -22.49 -4.87 29.17
CA LEU A 10 -22.23 -4.90 27.74
C LEU A 10 -20.83 -4.32 27.50
N ALA A 11 -19.86 -5.15 27.14
CA ALA A 11 -18.54 -4.68 26.71
C ALA A 11 -18.66 -4.06 25.31
N LEU A 12 -18.53 -2.73 25.23
CA LEU A 12 -18.35 -2.02 23.97
C LEU A 12 -16.98 -2.39 23.40
N ILE A 13 -16.98 -3.17 22.31
CA ILE A 13 -15.79 -3.37 21.48
C ILE A 13 -15.56 -2.03 20.75
N LEU A 14 -14.62 -1.23 21.24
CA LEU A 14 -14.07 -0.10 20.49
C LEU A 14 -13.30 -0.69 19.31
N GLN A 15 -13.92 -0.72 18.13
CA GLN A 15 -13.18 -0.85 16.87
C GLN A 15 -12.33 0.41 16.74
N GLN A 16 -11.03 0.28 16.96
CA GLN A 16 -10.10 1.28 16.43
C GLN A 16 -10.26 1.24 14.92
N ALA A 17 -10.75 2.34 14.34
CA ALA A 17 -10.76 2.48 12.89
C ALA A 17 -9.31 2.42 12.43
N ALA A 18 -8.99 1.54 11.48
CA ALA A 18 -7.68 1.56 10.86
C ALA A 18 -7.58 2.83 10.00
N ALA A 19 -6.50 3.60 10.15
CA ALA A 19 -6.20 4.77 9.29
C ALA A 19 -6.02 4.40 7.81
N ASN A 20 -5.89 3.12 7.49
CA ASN A 20 -5.81 2.63 6.12
C ASN A 20 -7.05 1.83 5.72
N LEU A 21 -7.40 1.96 4.44
CA LEU A 21 -8.35 1.11 3.75
C LEU A 21 -7.62 0.35 2.64
N ASP A 22 -7.53 -0.96 2.81
CA ASP A 22 -6.97 -1.83 1.78
C ASP A 22 -7.97 -2.02 0.64
N VAL A 23 -7.50 -1.80 -0.58
CA VAL A 23 -8.27 -2.00 -1.82
C VAL A 23 -8.01 -3.40 -2.37
N VAL A 24 -6.74 -3.82 -2.35
CA VAL A 24 -6.29 -5.15 -2.71
C VAL A 24 -5.47 -5.72 -1.56
N THR A 25 -5.80 -6.94 -1.17
CA THR A 25 -5.00 -7.75 -0.26
C THR A 25 -4.79 -9.11 -0.89
N LEU A 26 -3.54 -9.50 -1.10
CA LEU A 26 -3.18 -10.81 -1.67
C LEU A 26 -2.17 -11.52 -0.79
N VAL A 27 -2.59 -12.65 -0.25
CA VAL A 27 -1.80 -13.42 0.71
C VAL A 27 -1.23 -14.65 0.01
N THR A 28 0.07 -14.88 0.18
CA THR A 28 0.72 -16.13 -0.27
C THR A 28 0.33 -17.30 0.64
N ARG A 29 0.19 -18.50 0.07
CA ARG A 29 0.07 -19.71 0.91
C ARG A 29 1.41 -20.05 1.58
N SER A 30 1.33 -20.89 2.62
CA SER A 30 2.51 -21.39 3.33
C SER A 30 3.56 -22.01 2.38
N GLY A 31 4.84 -21.68 2.60
CA GLY A 31 5.97 -22.19 1.81
C GLY A 31 6.13 -21.53 0.43
N VAL A 32 5.29 -20.56 0.08
CA VAL A 32 5.43 -19.66 -1.07
C VAL A 32 5.63 -18.24 -0.54
N TYR A 33 6.38 -17.43 -1.26
CA TYR A 33 6.62 -16.02 -0.91
C TYR A 33 6.75 -15.18 -2.17
N ILE A 34 6.60 -13.86 -2.05
CA ILE A 34 6.75 -12.93 -3.16
C ILE A 34 8.25 -12.74 -3.47
N GLN A 35 8.65 -12.82 -4.73
CA GLN A 35 10.01 -12.52 -5.20
C GLN A 35 10.13 -11.17 -5.88
N GLU A 36 9.09 -10.77 -6.60
CA GLU A 36 9.04 -9.49 -7.29
C GLU A 36 7.59 -9.02 -7.33
N ALA A 37 7.37 -7.72 -7.15
CA ALA A 37 6.06 -7.12 -7.40
C ALA A 37 6.23 -5.73 -8.00
N SER A 38 5.25 -5.29 -8.76
CA SER A 38 5.18 -3.90 -9.22
C SER A 38 3.74 -3.41 -9.28
N ALA A 39 3.56 -2.11 -9.09
CA ALA A 39 2.29 -1.43 -9.31
C ALA A 39 2.55 -0.02 -9.84
N THR A 40 1.77 0.43 -10.82
CA THR A 40 1.86 1.79 -11.36
C THR A 40 0.60 2.57 -11.01
N LEU A 41 0.72 3.56 -10.14
CA LEU A 41 -0.34 4.53 -9.88
C LEU A 41 -0.33 5.59 -10.99
N VAL A 42 -1.49 5.83 -11.59
CA VAL A 42 -1.72 7.05 -12.36
C VAL A 42 -2.18 8.11 -11.37
N LEU A 43 -1.36 9.14 -11.17
CA LEU A 43 -1.61 10.14 -10.14
C LEU A 43 -2.97 10.81 -10.36
N PRO A 44 -3.89 10.75 -9.38
CA PRO A 44 -5.18 11.38 -9.55
C PRO A 44 -5.10 12.89 -9.31
N ALA A 45 -6.24 13.56 -9.43
CA ALA A 45 -6.40 14.90 -8.84
C ALA A 45 -5.96 14.88 -7.36
N ILE A 46 -5.56 16.04 -6.83
CA ILE A 46 -5.24 16.15 -5.40
C ILE A 46 -6.52 16.13 -4.54
N PRO A 47 -6.44 15.69 -3.27
CA PRO A 47 -7.53 15.84 -2.31
C PRO A 47 -7.95 17.31 -2.18
N ASN A 48 -9.24 17.56 -1.97
CA ASN A 48 -9.77 18.91 -1.79
C ASN A 48 -10.85 18.90 -0.70
N PRO A 49 -10.69 19.65 0.41
CA PRO A 49 -9.49 20.44 0.76
C PRO A 49 -8.27 19.56 1.06
N ILE A 50 -7.07 20.16 1.08
CA ILE A 50 -5.86 19.52 1.62
C ILE A 50 -5.85 19.80 3.12
N SER A 51 -6.53 18.94 3.90
CA SER A 51 -6.74 19.12 5.35
C SER A 51 -6.00 18.13 6.24
N GLY A 52 -5.44 17.06 5.65
CA GLY A 52 -4.67 16.02 6.33
C GLY A 52 -3.74 15.31 5.34
N ASP A 53 -2.95 14.37 5.85
CA ASP A 53 -2.00 13.58 5.06
C ASP A 53 -2.70 12.39 4.41
N VAL A 54 -3.06 12.56 3.15
CA VAL A 54 -3.64 11.50 2.32
C VAL A 54 -2.51 10.76 1.61
N ALA A 55 -2.41 9.46 1.83
CA ALA A 55 -1.47 8.59 1.14
C ALA A 55 -2.17 7.51 0.30
N LEU A 56 -1.59 7.22 -0.85
CA LEU A 56 -1.91 6.11 -1.74
C LEU A 56 -0.66 5.26 -1.85
N TRP A 57 -0.76 3.95 -1.64
CA TRP A 57 0.43 3.11 -1.66
C TRP A 57 0.15 1.69 -2.15
N SER A 58 1.20 1.11 -2.72
CA SER A 58 1.33 -0.35 -2.82
C SER A 58 2.30 -0.82 -1.75
N ALA A 59 2.19 -2.07 -1.29
CA ALA A 59 3.11 -2.58 -0.28
C ALA A 59 3.40 -4.07 -0.39
N ILE A 60 4.50 -4.49 0.25
CA ILE A 60 4.75 -5.88 0.62
C ILE A 60 4.95 -5.94 2.14
N MET A 61 4.11 -6.71 2.83
CA MET A 61 4.34 -7.12 4.22
C MET A 61 5.21 -8.38 4.25
N MET A 62 6.21 -8.39 5.11
CA MET A 62 7.10 -9.54 5.30
C MET A 62 6.47 -10.57 6.24
N GLN A 63 6.95 -11.81 6.14
CA GLN A 63 6.48 -12.94 6.97
C GLN A 63 6.65 -12.75 8.49
N ASN A 64 7.50 -11.81 8.93
CA ASN A 64 7.62 -11.47 10.35
C ASN A 64 6.48 -10.56 10.84
N GLN A 65 5.64 -10.04 9.94
CA GLN A 65 4.54 -9.10 10.19
C GLN A 65 4.94 -7.80 10.91
N GLU A 66 6.24 -7.51 10.96
CA GLU A 66 6.81 -6.33 11.60
C GLU A 66 7.64 -5.49 10.61
N SER A 67 7.92 -6.03 9.42
CA SER A 67 8.58 -5.32 8.34
C SER A 67 7.66 -5.19 7.14
N PHE A 68 7.68 -4.02 6.51
CA PHE A 68 7.02 -3.82 5.23
C PHE A 68 7.76 -2.81 4.36
N LEU A 69 7.52 -2.93 3.06
CA LEU A 69 8.00 -2.04 2.02
C LEU A 69 6.79 -1.35 1.39
N GLN A 70 6.86 -0.06 1.15
CA GLN A 70 5.76 0.74 0.60
C GLN A 70 6.26 1.74 -0.42
N GLY A 71 5.59 1.77 -1.58
CA GLY A 71 5.73 2.83 -2.56
C GLY A 71 4.67 3.86 -2.26
N VAL A 72 5.09 4.98 -1.68
CA VAL A 72 4.17 5.98 -1.14
C VAL A 72 3.98 7.11 -2.14
N THR A 73 2.73 7.52 -2.30
CA THR A 73 2.30 8.73 -2.99
C THR A 73 1.38 9.50 -2.06
N GLU A 74 1.79 10.67 -1.59
CA GLU A 74 1.03 11.43 -0.58
C GLU A 74 0.81 12.90 -0.96
N ASN A 75 -0.26 13.47 -0.41
CA ASN A 75 -0.53 14.89 -0.45
C ASN A 75 -0.99 15.34 0.94
N ALA A 76 -0.31 16.35 1.46
CA ALA A 76 -0.51 16.84 2.82
C ALA A 76 -0.37 18.38 2.87
N PRO A 77 -0.93 19.03 3.91
CA PRO A 77 -0.70 20.45 4.20
C PRO A 77 0.79 20.78 4.38
N ALA A 78 1.17 22.04 4.19
CA ALA A 78 2.54 22.46 4.43
C ALA A 78 2.94 22.21 5.90
N GLY A 79 4.10 21.58 6.11
CA GLY A 79 4.59 21.18 7.44
C GLY A 79 4.10 19.80 7.91
N MET A 80 3.30 19.12 7.09
CA MET A 80 2.89 17.72 7.25
C MET A 80 3.43 16.90 6.06
N GLY A 81 3.72 15.61 6.28
CA GLY A 81 4.28 14.72 5.27
C GLY A 81 5.79 14.88 5.01
N TYR A 82 6.26 14.25 3.94
CA TYR A 82 7.68 14.11 3.57
C TYR A 82 8.18 15.16 2.58
N CYS A 83 7.29 15.66 1.72
CA CYS A 83 7.61 16.80 0.85
C CYS A 83 7.06 18.10 1.42
N THR A 84 7.79 19.19 1.24
CA THR A 84 7.32 20.52 1.61
C THR A 84 6.59 21.20 0.43
N ASN A 85 5.58 22.01 0.73
CA ASN A 85 4.91 22.89 -0.23
C ASN A 85 4.33 22.19 -1.46
N LEU A 86 3.58 21.10 -1.24
CA LEU A 86 3.03 20.28 -2.32
C LEU A 86 2.03 21.02 -3.21
N GLY A 87 1.18 21.87 -2.65
CA GLY A 87 0.12 22.55 -3.41
C GLY A 87 -0.69 21.54 -4.22
N SER A 88 -0.71 21.69 -5.54
CA SER A 88 -1.43 20.81 -6.47
C SER A 88 -0.63 19.57 -6.95
N LYS A 89 0.35 19.10 -6.17
CA LYS A 89 1.23 17.98 -6.53
C LYS A 89 1.21 16.88 -5.47
N TRP A 90 1.67 15.69 -5.86
CA TRP A 90 1.89 14.54 -4.98
C TRP A 90 3.38 14.38 -4.66
N CYS A 91 3.72 13.98 -3.44
CA CYS A 91 5.05 13.52 -3.03
C CYS A 91 5.18 12.03 -3.26
N ASN A 92 6.29 11.56 -3.82
CA ASN A 92 6.47 10.14 -4.17
C ASN A 92 7.83 9.65 -3.69
N PHE A 93 7.87 8.49 -3.04
CA PHE A 93 9.11 7.92 -2.52
C PHE A 93 9.00 6.42 -2.20
N ALA A 94 10.17 5.79 -2.12
CA ALA A 94 10.31 4.46 -1.56
C ALA A 94 10.38 4.56 -0.02
N TYR A 95 9.63 3.72 0.69
CA TYR A 95 9.49 3.71 2.14
C TYR A 95 9.60 2.28 2.68
N ALA A 96 10.24 2.10 3.82
CA ALA A 96 10.26 0.83 4.52
C ALA A 96 10.31 1.00 6.04
N LEU A 97 9.56 0.15 6.75
CA LEU A 97 9.72 -0.09 8.18
C LEU A 97 10.24 -1.51 8.38
N ILE A 98 11.22 -1.67 9.28
CA ILE A 98 11.94 -2.92 9.46
C ILE A 98 11.86 -3.33 10.93
N ASN A 99 11.36 -4.54 11.21
CA ASN A 99 11.27 -5.12 12.55
C ASN A 99 10.58 -4.20 13.58
N GLY A 100 9.47 -3.57 13.20
CA GLY A 100 8.69 -2.71 14.09
C GLY A 100 9.41 -1.43 14.52
N SER A 101 10.50 -1.06 13.85
CA SER A 101 11.24 0.18 14.11
C SER A 101 10.31 1.39 14.05
N THR A 102 10.58 2.42 14.87
CA THR A 102 9.90 3.73 14.75
C THR A 102 10.62 4.67 13.78
N GLN A 103 11.78 4.27 13.27
CA GLN A 103 12.58 5.02 12.31
C GLN A 103 12.46 4.38 10.92
N PRO A 104 11.70 4.98 10.00
CA PRO A 104 11.59 4.48 8.63
C PRO A 104 12.86 4.68 7.82
N LYS A 105 13.03 3.84 6.80
CA LYS A 105 14.06 3.99 5.78
C LYS A 105 13.39 4.45 4.49
N ASN A 106 13.71 5.68 4.09
CA ASN A 106 13.10 6.32 2.93
C ASN A 106 14.14 6.66 1.87
N GLY A 107 13.74 6.57 0.61
CA GLY A 107 14.53 7.08 -0.50
C GLY A 107 14.31 8.58 -0.69
N ASN A 108 14.86 9.11 -1.77
CA ASN A 108 14.62 10.51 -2.16
C ASN A 108 13.12 10.77 -2.39
N THR A 109 12.63 11.91 -1.91
CA THR A 109 11.25 12.37 -2.11
C THR A 109 11.17 13.22 -3.37
N VAL A 110 10.24 12.93 -4.27
CA VAL A 110 10.09 13.68 -5.53
C VAL A 110 8.63 14.03 -5.79
N THR A 111 8.38 15.30 -6.09
CA THR A 111 7.03 15.77 -6.42
C THR A 111 6.65 15.47 -7.87
N ALA A 112 5.40 15.10 -8.12
CA ALA A 112 4.85 14.99 -9.47
C ALA A 112 3.41 15.50 -9.54
N SER A 113 2.99 15.89 -10.74
CA SER A 113 1.64 16.42 -10.98
C SER A 113 0.64 15.28 -11.22
N PRO A 114 -0.66 15.50 -10.98
CA PRO A 114 -1.72 14.64 -11.48
C PRO A 114 -1.51 14.24 -12.94
N GLY A 115 -1.77 12.97 -13.26
CA GLY A 115 -1.57 12.36 -14.59
C GLY A 115 -0.22 11.67 -14.79
N SER A 116 0.83 12.02 -14.03
CA SER A 116 2.10 11.28 -14.07
C SER A 116 1.93 9.82 -13.62
N ARG A 117 2.80 8.95 -14.14
CA ARG A 117 2.78 7.51 -13.87
C ARG A 117 3.86 7.18 -12.85
N VAL A 118 3.44 6.81 -11.65
CA VAL A 118 4.34 6.47 -10.54
C VAL A 118 4.36 4.96 -10.39
N LYS A 119 5.47 4.33 -10.76
CA LYS A 119 5.65 2.88 -10.62
C LYS A 119 6.53 2.60 -9.43
N THR A 120 6.06 1.74 -8.54
CA THR A 120 6.91 1.09 -7.54
C THR A 120 7.20 -0.34 -7.98
N GLN A 121 8.46 -0.73 -7.92
CA GLN A 121 8.92 -2.10 -8.11
C GLN A 121 9.64 -2.55 -6.85
N TYR A 122 9.35 -3.76 -6.41
CA TYR A 122 10.00 -4.45 -5.31
C TYR A 122 10.63 -5.72 -5.86
N LYS A 123 11.89 -5.99 -5.54
CA LYS A 123 12.56 -7.21 -5.99
C LYS A 123 13.48 -7.75 -4.92
N LEU A 124 13.31 -9.03 -4.58
CA LEU A 124 14.26 -9.74 -3.75
C LEU A 124 15.52 -10.05 -4.59
N ASN A 125 16.62 -9.43 -4.21
CA ASN A 125 17.90 -9.60 -4.86
C ASN A 125 18.54 -10.94 -4.46
N SER A 126 18.75 -11.83 -5.43
CA SER A 126 19.27 -13.17 -5.16
C SER A 126 20.72 -13.19 -4.67
N GLN A 127 21.51 -12.15 -4.96
CA GLN A 127 22.91 -12.08 -4.54
C GLN A 127 23.06 -11.50 -3.13
N THR A 128 22.40 -10.38 -2.86
CA THR A 128 22.52 -9.67 -1.58
C THR A 128 21.53 -10.17 -0.53
N GLN A 129 20.48 -10.86 -0.97
CA GLN A 129 19.31 -11.25 -0.16
C GLN A 129 18.57 -10.04 0.42
N MET A 130 18.71 -8.85 -0.18
CA MET A 130 18.00 -7.64 0.21
C MET A 130 16.84 -7.38 -0.75
N TRP A 131 15.84 -6.63 -0.29
CA TRP A 131 14.75 -6.15 -1.13
C TRP A 131 15.12 -4.81 -1.73
N ASP A 132 15.30 -4.79 -3.05
CA ASP A 132 15.49 -3.57 -3.83
C ASP A 132 14.12 -2.98 -4.16
N GLN A 133 13.88 -1.76 -3.72
CA GLN A 133 12.68 -1.00 -4.01
C GLN A 133 13.02 0.20 -4.88
N ASN A 134 12.40 0.27 -6.05
CA ASN A 134 12.56 1.38 -6.99
C ASN A 134 11.23 2.10 -7.18
N VAL A 135 11.25 3.42 -7.09
CA VAL A 135 10.14 4.27 -7.55
C VAL A 135 10.58 5.05 -8.77
N THR A 136 9.82 4.89 -9.84
CA THR A 136 10.00 5.65 -11.09
C THR A 136 8.80 6.54 -11.35
N ILE A 137 9.03 7.73 -11.87
CA ILE A 137 7.99 8.64 -12.36
C ILE A 137 8.23 8.83 -13.85
N ASP A 138 7.21 8.49 -14.65
CA ASP A 138 7.29 8.55 -16.11
C ASP A 138 8.58 7.88 -16.64
N ASP A 139 8.79 6.64 -16.15
CA ASP A 139 9.93 5.75 -16.43
C ASP A 139 11.32 6.23 -15.98
N LYS A 140 11.42 7.36 -15.28
CA LYS A 140 12.66 7.84 -14.66
C LYS A 140 12.77 7.38 -13.22
N LEU A 141 13.86 6.73 -12.82
CA LEU A 141 14.16 6.40 -11.42
C LEU A 141 14.34 7.69 -10.60
N VAL A 142 13.55 7.81 -9.53
CA VAL A 142 13.55 8.99 -8.65
C VAL A 142 13.81 8.67 -7.18
N SER A 143 13.46 7.47 -6.74
CA SER A 143 13.63 7.03 -5.35
C SER A 143 14.05 5.56 -5.32
N HIS A 144 14.94 5.23 -4.39
CA HIS A 144 15.42 3.88 -4.20
C HIS A 144 15.77 3.63 -2.74
N VAL A 145 15.41 2.45 -2.23
CA VAL A 145 15.96 1.89 -0.98
C VAL A 145 16.23 0.40 -1.18
N SER A 146 17.21 -0.12 -0.45
CA SER A 146 17.48 -1.55 -0.39
C SER A 146 17.57 -2.00 1.07
N THR A 147 16.65 -2.87 1.50
CA THR A 147 16.42 -3.18 2.93
C THR A 147 16.04 -4.65 3.16
N SER A 148 15.50 -4.98 4.35
CA SER A 148 14.83 -6.26 4.66
C SER A 148 15.66 -7.50 4.34
N LYS A 149 16.96 -7.48 4.67
CA LYS A 149 17.89 -8.56 4.33
C LYS A 149 17.43 -9.90 4.92
N GLY A 150 17.32 -10.92 4.06
CA GLY A 150 16.93 -12.28 4.42
C GLY A 150 15.44 -12.45 4.73
N GLN A 151 14.62 -11.41 4.57
CA GLN A 151 13.17 -11.49 4.80
C GLN A 151 12.43 -11.81 3.50
N HIS A 152 11.28 -12.46 3.63
CA HIS A 152 10.44 -12.85 2.50
C HIS A 152 9.06 -12.20 2.61
N GLY A 153 8.53 -11.73 1.47
CA GLY A 153 7.22 -11.11 1.37
C GLY A 153 6.09 -12.13 1.44
N GLU A 154 5.07 -11.85 2.24
CA GLU A 154 3.89 -12.70 2.46
C GLU A 154 2.62 -12.10 1.85
N ILE A 155 2.43 -10.78 1.98
CA ILE A 155 1.20 -10.12 1.58
C ILE A 155 1.53 -8.94 0.67
N PHE A 156 0.85 -8.87 -0.47
CA PHE A 156 0.86 -7.71 -1.35
C PHE A 156 -0.39 -6.87 -1.14
N TYR A 157 -0.22 -5.55 -1.06
CA TYR A 157 -1.29 -4.59 -0.84
C TYR A 157 -1.35 -3.50 -1.91
N ILE A 158 -2.56 -3.00 -2.14
CA ILE A 158 -2.82 -1.65 -2.66
C ILE A 158 -3.82 -1.01 -1.71
N SER A 159 -3.51 0.16 -1.20
CA SER A 159 -4.28 0.78 -0.13
C SER A 159 -4.28 2.30 -0.20
N MET A 160 -5.22 2.88 0.55
CA MET A 160 -5.35 4.31 0.81
C MET A 160 -5.24 4.53 2.30
N GLU A 161 -4.69 5.66 2.72
CA GLU A 161 -4.45 5.96 4.12
C GLU A 161 -4.69 7.44 4.42
N CYS A 162 -5.26 7.71 5.60
CA CYS A 162 -5.20 9.00 6.25
C CYS A 162 -4.14 8.93 7.34
N ALA A 163 -2.90 9.29 6.98
CA ALA A 163 -1.75 9.08 7.86
C ALA A 163 -1.74 10.04 9.05
N GLN A 164 -2.30 11.24 8.88
CA GLN A 164 -2.36 12.26 9.92
C GLN A 164 -3.48 13.29 9.66
N GLY A 165 -4.19 13.70 10.72
CA GLY A 165 -5.20 14.76 10.67
C GLY A 165 -6.54 14.30 10.10
N ASP A 166 -7.40 15.27 9.75
CA ASP A 166 -8.70 15.00 9.12
C ASP A 166 -8.56 15.02 7.59
N CYS A 167 -8.42 13.84 7.00
CA CYS A 167 -8.21 13.72 5.57
C CYS A 167 -9.50 13.90 4.77
N ALA A 168 -9.40 14.68 3.70
CA ALA A 168 -10.43 14.71 2.68
C ALA A 168 -10.55 13.35 1.96
N THR A 169 -11.62 13.21 1.19
CA THR A 169 -11.84 12.04 0.33
C THR A 169 -10.68 11.85 -0.63
N THR A 170 -10.14 10.62 -0.70
CA THR A 170 -9.13 10.28 -1.70
C THR A 170 -9.78 10.35 -3.09
N PRO A 171 -9.16 11.07 -4.05
CA PRO A 171 -9.75 11.17 -5.38
C PRO A 171 -9.76 9.82 -6.11
N ALA A 172 -10.73 9.64 -7.00
CA ALA A 172 -10.80 8.45 -7.85
C ALA A 172 -9.51 8.29 -8.65
N HIS A 173 -8.97 7.08 -8.69
CA HIS A 173 -7.65 6.81 -9.26
C HIS A 173 -7.58 5.42 -9.88
N SER A 174 -6.45 5.13 -10.52
CA SER A 174 -6.23 3.83 -11.15
C SER A 174 -4.82 3.31 -10.95
N TRP A 175 -4.73 1.99 -10.84
CA TRP A 175 -3.48 1.26 -10.83
C TRP A 175 -3.37 0.41 -12.09
N GLU A 176 -2.21 0.48 -12.73
CA GLU A 176 -1.89 -0.21 -13.97
C GLU A 176 -0.64 -1.05 -13.80
N ASN A 177 -0.42 -1.97 -14.74
CA ASN A 177 0.78 -2.82 -14.79
C ASN A 177 1.11 -3.49 -13.45
N VAL A 178 0.07 -3.85 -12.70
CA VAL A 178 0.24 -4.56 -11.44
C VAL A 178 0.65 -5.99 -11.75
N SER A 179 1.75 -6.42 -11.15
CA SER A 179 2.33 -7.74 -11.34
C SER A 179 2.91 -8.26 -10.03
N VAL A 180 2.70 -9.54 -9.74
CA VAL A 180 3.31 -10.23 -8.58
C VAL A 180 3.89 -11.55 -9.04
N THR A 181 5.19 -11.75 -8.80
CA THR A 181 5.93 -12.97 -9.08
C THR A 181 6.25 -13.67 -7.77
N LEU A 182 5.83 -14.92 -7.65
CA LEU A 182 5.98 -15.76 -6.47
C LEU A 182 7.26 -16.59 -6.54
N SER A 183 7.68 -17.19 -5.43
CA SER A 183 8.85 -18.08 -5.35
C SER A 183 8.61 -19.46 -5.94
N LYS A 184 7.36 -19.91 -5.96
CA LYS A 184 6.89 -21.13 -6.62
C LYS A 184 5.54 -20.85 -7.26
N ALA A 185 5.19 -21.64 -8.28
CA ALA A 185 3.86 -21.54 -8.88
C ALA A 185 2.78 -21.82 -7.83
N ASP A 186 1.78 -20.93 -7.78
CA ASP A 186 0.59 -21.07 -6.95
C ASP A 186 -0.63 -20.60 -7.74
N PRO A 187 -1.37 -21.55 -8.36
CA PRO A 187 -2.61 -21.24 -9.07
C PRO A 187 -3.71 -20.62 -8.21
N SER A 188 -3.64 -20.79 -6.88
CA SER A 188 -4.66 -20.29 -5.95
C SER A 188 -4.43 -18.84 -5.54
N PHE A 189 -3.23 -18.29 -5.74
CA PHE A 189 -2.90 -16.92 -5.31
C PHE A 189 -3.81 -15.86 -5.96
N GLY A 190 -4.15 -15.99 -7.24
CA GLY A 190 -5.09 -15.08 -7.89
C GLY A 190 -6.54 -15.19 -7.41
N GLN A 191 -6.85 -16.18 -6.56
CA GLN A 191 -8.18 -16.40 -5.97
C GLN A 191 -8.26 -15.87 -4.53
N THR A 192 -7.14 -15.49 -3.91
CA THR A 192 -7.12 -14.94 -2.54
C THR A 192 -7.43 -13.46 -2.49
N GLY A 193 -7.50 -12.79 -3.65
CA GLY A 193 -7.72 -11.34 -3.74
C GLY A 193 -9.15 -10.94 -3.40
N SER A 194 -9.29 -10.04 -2.43
CA SER A 194 -10.50 -9.25 -2.25
C SER A 194 -10.30 -7.85 -2.84
N TRP A 195 -11.26 -7.41 -3.65
CA TRP A 195 -11.36 -6.02 -4.11
C TRP A 195 -12.38 -5.30 -3.23
N ALA A 196 -11.90 -4.37 -2.42
CA ALA A 196 -12.74 -3.58 -1.53
C ALA A 196 -12.98 -2.17 -2.07
N GLN A 197 -13.70 -1.37 -1.29
CA GLN A 197 -13.91 0.06 -1.55
C GLN A 197 -14.57 0.37 -2.91
N GLY A 198 -15.37 -0.56 -3.44
CA GLY A 198 -16.05 -0.39 -4.73
C GLY A 198 -15.10 -0.40 -5.94
N ALA A 199 -13.88 -0.93 -5.77
CA ALA A 199 -12.92 -1.01 -6.86
C ALA A 199 -13.40 -1.95 -7.98
N THR A 200 -13.06 -1.61 -9.22
CA THR A 200 -13.46 -2.35 -10.43
C THR A 200 -12.25 -2.65 -11.31
N GLY A 201 -12.38 -3.62 -12.21
CA GLY A 201 -11.26 -4.11 -13.02
C GLY A 201 -10.34 -5.00 -12.19
N GLY A 202 -9.02 -4.83 -12.32
CA GLY A 202 -8.03 -5.56 -11.53
C GLY A 202 -7.98 -7.08 -11.74
N LYS A 203 -8.66 -7.61 -12.77
CA LYS A 203 -8.75 -9.05 -13.02
C LYS A 203 -7.35 -9.64 -13.16
N MET A 204 -7.07 -10.67 -12.35
CA MET A 204 -5.78 -11.35 -12.36
C MET A 204 -5.73 -12.46 -13.43
N SER A 205 -4.55 -12.65 -14.01
CA SER A 205 -4.25 -13.71 -14.97
C SER A 205 -2.81 -14.19 -14.83
N THR A 206 -2.55 -15.42 -15.22
CA THR A 206 -1.22 -16.05 -15.22
C THR A 206 -1.06 -16.90 -16.46
N SER A 207 0.16 -16.95 -17.02
CA SER A 207 0.52 -17.79 -18.17
C SER A 207 1.55 -18.86 -17.82
N ASP A 208 2.06 -18.88 -16.59
CA ASP A 208 3.15 -19.72 -16.12
C ASP A 208 2.73 -20.60 -14.93
N GLY A 209 1.45 -20.99 -14.90
CA GLY A 209 0.89 -21.89 -13.89
C GLY A 209 0.72 -21.25 -12.51
N GLY A 210 0.66 -19.91 -12.43
CA GLY A 210 0.50 -19.17 -11.17
C GLY A 210 1.83 -18.76 -10.53
N LYS A 211 2.93 -18.74 -11.28
CA LYS A 211 4.21 -18.21 -10.82
C LYS A 211 4.25 -16.68 -10.91
N THR A 212 3.68 -16.11 -11.96
CA THR A 212 3.53 -14.67 -12.18
C THR A 212 2.06 -14.34 -12.43
N TRP A 213 1.56 -13.37 -11.68
CA TRP A 213 0.19 -12.88 -11.78
C TRP A 213 0.18 -11.43 -12.25
N LYS A 214 -0.57 -11.16 -13.31
CA LYS A 214 -0.76 -9.83 -13.90
C LYS A 214 -2.20 -9.41 -13.77
N PHE A 215 -2.41 -8.12 -13.55
CA PHE A 215 -3.73 -7.54 -13.39
C PHE A 215 -4.10 -6.74 -14.63
N THR A 216 -5.38 -6.73 -14.97
CA THR A 216 -5.93 -5.62 -15.76
C THR A 216 -5.94 -4.34 -14.94
N THR A 217 -6.14 -3.19 -15.59
CA THR A 217 -6.27 -1.90 -14.88
C THR A 217 -7.28 -2.00 -13.74
N LEU A 218 -6.84 -1.64 -12.55
CA LEU A 218 -7.64 -1.49 -11.35
C LEU A 218 -8.10 -0.03 -11.26
N ARG A 219 -9.40 0.18 -11.04
CA ARG A 219 -9.99 1.51 -10.84
C ARG A 219 -10.59 1.57 -9.45
N VAL A 220 -10.24 2.61 -8.71
CA VAL A 220 -10.71 2.84 -7.34
C VAL A 220 -11.58 4.10 -7.38
N PRO A 221 -12.84 4.05 -6.92
CA PRO A 221 -13.67 5.24 -6.84
C PRO A 221 -13.13 6.20 -5.77
N ALA A 222 -13.61 7.44 -5.79
CA ALA A 222 -13.29 8.39 -4.72
C ALA A 222 -13.79 7.82 -3.39
N THR A 223 -12.91 7.75 -2.38
CA THR A 223 -13.18 7.01 -1.15
C THR A 223 -12.80 7.84 0.07
N ARG A 224 -13.69 7.91 1.07
CA ARG A 224 -13.35 8.53 2.36
C ARG A 224 -12.63 7.50 3.22
N VAL A 225 -11.39 7.81 3.58
CA VAL A 225 -10.61 7.02 4.53
C VAL A 225 -10.86 7.58 5.94
N PRO A 226 -11.23 6.74 6.94
CA PRO A 226 -11.37 7.18 8.32
C PRO A 226 -10.05 7.74 8.86
N SER A 227 -10.10 8.82 9.64
CA SER A 227 -8.94 9.28 10.42
C SER A 227 -8.89 8.52 11.76
N ASN A 228 -7.68 8.35 12.30
CA ASN A 228 -7.47 7.76 13.63
C ASN A 228 -7.87 8.70 14.78
N ASP A 229 -8.20 9.97 14.49
CA ASP A 229 -8.44 11.03 15.46
C ASP A 229 -9.93 11.20 15.85
N ALA A 230 -10.77 10.18 15.61
CA ALA A 230 -12.22 10.21 15.89
C ALA A 230 -12.59 9.73 17.30
#